data_AF-A0AAU9X6V3-F1
#
_entry.id   AF-A0AAU9X6V3-F1
#
_cell.length_a   1.000
_cell.length_b   1.000
_cell.length_c   1.000
_cell.angle_alpha   90.00
_cell.angle_beta   90.00
_cell.angle_gamma   90.00
#
_symmetry.space_group_name_H-M   'P 1'
#
loop_
_entity.id
_entity.type
_entity.pdbx_description
1 polymer ?
#
loop_
_entity_poly.entity_id
_entity_poly.type
_entity_poly.pdbx_seq_one_letter_code
_entity_poly.pdbx_strand_id
1 'polypeptide(L)'
;MATSLVKEVAKQELPPKGGYPAIVYARNIPTRGPSGIALFLGGAAVMAYGFYRVIMGNRKRCELRKEQMEARIGFLPLLQAEHDRKYQCALLKENEELEAQIMKDVPDWKVGESVYHTEKWVTPMPIQVEKL
;
A
#
# COMPACT_ATOMS: atom_id res chain seq x y z
N MET A 1 24.43 -61.85 -92.56
CA MET A 1 24.53 -60.39 -92.30
C MET A 1 23.10 -59.85 -92.33
N ALA A 2 22.48 -59.29 -91.29
CA ALA A 2 22.83 -59.01 -89.91
C ALA A 2 21.51 -58.97 -89.11
N THR A 3 21.54 -59.45 -87.87
CA THR A 3 20.42 -59.48 -86.92
C THR A 3 20.17 -58.07 -86.36
N SER A 4 18.98 -57.50 -86.52
CA SER A 4 18.66 -56.16 -86.02
C SER A 4 18.35 -56.20 -84.52
N LEU A 5 19.24 -55.60 -83.72
CA LEU A 5 19.11 -55.41 -82.28
C LEU A 5 17.89 -54.56 -81.94
N VAL A 6 16.92 -55.12 -81.21
CA VAL A 6 15.86 -54.36 -80.55
C VAL A 6 16.46 -53.67 -79.34
N LYS A 7 16.42 -52.32 -79.33
CA LYS A 7 16.92 -51.50 -78.23
C LYS A 7 15.87 -51.45 -77.12
N GLU A 8 16.05 -52.22 -76.06
CA GLU A 8 15.25 -52.04 -74.84
C GLU A 8 15.57 -50.67 -74.23
N VAL A 9 14.57 -49.80 -74.17
CA VAL A 9 14.70 -48.45 -73.62
C VAL A 9 14.55 -48.55 -72.10
N ALA A 10 15.65 -48.34 -71.38
CA ALA A 10 15.64 -48.25 -69.92
C ALA A 10 14.66 -47.16 -69.48
N LYS A 11 13.69 -47.53 -68.63
CA LYS A 11 12.74 -46.58 -68.03
C LYS A 11 13.48 -45.81 -66.93
N GLN A 12 14.04 -44.67 -67.31
CA GLN A 12 14.73 -43.78 -66.39
C GLN A 12 13.70 -42.96 -65.60
N GLU A 13 13.90 -42.83 -64.28
CA GLU A 13 13.12 -41.92 -63.45
C GLU A 13 13.46 -40.48 -63.85
N LEU A 14 12.48 -39.79 -64.42
CA LEU A 14 12.59 -38.43 -64.93
C LEU A 14 11.58 -37.55 -64.18
N PRO A 15 11.89 -36.26 -63.97
CA PRO A 15 10.90 -35.34 -63.42
C PRO A 15 9.66 -35.30 -64.34
N PRO A 16 8.47 -35.05 -63.77
CA PRO A 16 7.27 -34.89 -64.57
C PRO A 16 7.48 -33.81 -65.63
N LYS A 17 6.88 -33.96 -66.81
CA LYS A 17 7.08 -33.03 -67.95
C LYS A 17 6.76 -31.55 -67.64
N GLY A 18 6.04 -31.28 -66.55
CA GLY A 18 5.72 -29.95 -66.04
C GLY A 18 6.55 -29.47 -64.83
N GLY A 19 7.57 -30.22 -64.40
CA GLY A 19 8.38 -29.89 -63.23
C GLY A 19 7.66 -30.08 -61.89
N TYR A 20 8.39 -29.86 -60.79
CA TYR A 20 7.82 -29.87 -59.43
C TYR A 20 7.31 -28.47 -59.05
N PRO A 21 6.31 -28.38 -58.15
CA PRO A 21 5.86 -27.10 -57.64
C PRO A 21 7.01 -26.35 -56.95
N ALA A 22 6.98 -25.02 -57.03
CA ALA A 22 7.99 -24.18 -56.42
C ALA A 22 8.01 -24.38 -54.89
N ILE A 23 9.13 -24.86 -54.38
CA ILE A 23 9.36 -25.01 -52.94
C ILE A 23 9.77 -23.64 -52.40
N VAL A 24 9.02 -23.12 -51.43
CA VAL A 24 9.37 -21.87 -50.75
C VAL A 24 10.55 -22.14 -49.82
N TYR A 25 11.75 -21.79 -50.27
CA TYR A 25 12.99 -21.95 -49.50
C TYR A 25 13.33 -20.73 -48.64
N ALA A 26 12.63 -19.60 -48.87
CA ALA A 26 12.85 -18.36 -48.15
C ALA A 26 12.14 -18.35 -46.78
N ARG A 27 12.77 -17.67 -45.82
CA ARG A 27 12.24 -17.53 -44.46
C ARG A 27 11.00 -16.62 -44.45
N ASN A 28 9.82 -17.18 -44.18
CA ASN A 28 8.57 -16.43 -44.05
C ASN A 28 8.21 -16.19 -42.57
N ILE A 29 8.70 -15.08 -42.00
CA ILE A 29 8.30 -14.65 -40.65
C ILE A 29 7.37 -13.45 -40.78
N PRO A 30 6.05 -13.61 -40.52
CA PRO A 30 5.14 -12.48 -40.53
C PRO A 30 5.43 -11.57 -39.33
N THR A 31 5.41 -10.26 -39.55
CA THR A 31 5.46 -9.26 -38.49
C THR A 31 4.14 -9.29 -37.71
N ARG A 32 4.15 -9.95 -36.55
CA ARG A 32 2.99 -10.09 -35.67
C ARG A 32 3.02 -9.03 -34.58
N GLY A 33 1.91 -8.34 -34.40
CA GLY A 33 1.68 -7.40 -33.30
C GLY A 33 1.28 -6.00 -33.77
N PRO A 34 0.65 -5.22 -32.88
CA PRO A 34 0.36 -3.81 -33.14
C PRO A 34 1.65 -3.00 -33.23
N SER A 35 1.61 -1.89 -33.98
CA SER A 35 2.74 -0.95 -34.06
C SER A 35 3.15 -0.47 -32.66
N GLY A 36 4.45 -0.20 -32.45
CA GLY A 36 4.96 0.29 -31.16
C GLY A 36 4.23 1.55 -30.67
N ILE A 37 3.86 2.45 -31.60
CA ILE A 37 3.08 3.65 -31.29
C ILE A 37 1.69 3.28 -30.74
N ALA A 38 1.04 2.26 -31.30
CA ALA A 38 -0.26 1.80 -30.83
C ALA A 38 -0.18 1.21 -29.41
N LEU A 39 0.92 0.53 -29.07
CA LEU A 39 1.17 0.05 -27.70
C LEU A 39 1.38 1.21 -26.72
N PHE A 40 2.17 2.22 -27.10
CA PHE A 40 2.40 3.40 -26.26
C PHE A 40 1.11 4.18 -26.02
N LEU A 41 0.30 4.42 -27.06
CA LEU A 41 -0.98 5.11 -26.92
C LEU A 41 -1.97 4.30 -26.08
N GLY A 42 -2.04 2.99 -26.26
CA GLY A 42 -2.87 2.10 -25.44
C GLY A 42 -2.47 2.16 -23.96
N GLY A 43 -1.16 2.05 -23.68
CA GLY A 43 -0.63 2.16 -22.31
C GLY A 43 -0.90 3.52 -21.68
N ALA A 44 -0.67 4.61 -22.42
CA ALA A 44 -0.93 5.97 -21.95
C ALA A 44 -2.42 6.21 -21.65
N ALA A 45 -3.32 5.69 -22.48
CA ALA A 45 -4.76 5.81 -22.26
C ALA A 45 -5.23 5.08 -21.00
N VAL A 46 -4.74 3.85 -20.78
CA VAL A 46 -5.06 3.07 -19.56
C VAL A 46 -4.53 3.78 -18.32
N MET A 47 -3.29 4.30 -18.38
CA MET A 47 -2.69 5.05 -17.28
C MET A 47 -3.48 6.33 -16.97
N ALA A 48 -3.83 7.12 -17.98
CA ALA A 48 -4.61 8.34 -17.81
C ALA A 48 -5.96 8.06 -17.14
N TYR A 49 -6.65 7.00 -17.57
CA TYR A 49 -7.90 6.57 -16.94
C TYR A 49 -7.68 6.09 -15.49
N GLY A 50 -6.62 5.33 -15.23
CA GLY A 50 -6.26 4.88 -13.88
C GLY A 50 -6.03 6.06 -12.93
N PHE A 51 -5.25 7.06 -13.35
CA PHE A 51 -5.01 8.26 -12.55
C PHE A 51 -6.30 9.07 -12.30
N TYR A 52 -7.17 9.19 -13.29
CA TYR A 52 -8.47 9.86 -13.11
C TYR A 52 -9.32 9.18 -12.01
N ARG A 53 -9.40 7.84 -12.03
CA ARG A 53 -10.12 7.07 -11.00
C ARG A 53 -9.50 7.25 -9.61
N VAL A 54 -8.17 7.23 -9.51
CA VAL A 54 -7.43 7.44 -8.26
C VAL A 54 -7.69 8.85 -7.70
N ILE A 55 -7.68 9.88 -8.54
CA ILE A 55 -7.95 11.27 -8.12
C ILE A 55 -9.36 11.39 -7.52
N MET A 56 -10.37 10.82 -8.17
CA MET A 56 -11.73 10.79 -7.63
C MET A 56 -11.82 10.04 -6.30
N GLY A 57 -11.17 8.88 -6.20
CA GLY A 57 -11.11 8.10 -4.97
C GLY A 57 -10.44 8.86 -3.82
N ASN A 58 -9.33 9.56 -4.10
CA ASN A 58 -8.63 10.36 -3.11
C ASN A 58 -9.47 11.53 -2.60
N ARG A 59 -10.23 12.20 -3.47
CA ARG A 59 -11.19 13.24 -3.06
C ARG A 59 -12.21 12.68 -2.09
N LYS A 60 -12.80 11.52 -2.41
CA LYS A 60 -13.77 10.88 -1.51
C LYS A 60 -13.17 10.45 -0.18
N ARG A 61 -11.95 9.90 -0.18
CA ARG A 61 -11.23 9.55 1.07
C ARG A 61 -10.93 10.78 1.93
N CYS A 62 -10.65 11.93 1.31
CA CYS A 62 -10.45 13.18 2.03
C CYS A 62 -11.75 13.68 2.67
N GLU A 63 -12.88 13.59 1.99
CA GLU A 63 -14.20 13.92 2.57
C GLU A 63 -14.51 13.03 3.78
N LEU A 64 -14.34 11.70 3.64
CA LEU A 64 -14.56 10.76 4.74
C LEU A 64 -13.66 11.04 5.95
N ARG A 65 -12.40 11.42 5.72
CA ARG A 65 -11.49 11.82 6.80
C ARG A 65 -11.92 13.11 7.49
N LYS A 66 -12.48 14.08 6.75
CA LYS A 66 -13.03 15.31 7.34
C LYS A 66 -14.22 14.99 8.22
N GLU A 67 -15.16 14.17 7.72
CA GLU A 67 -16.33 13.72 8.48
C GLU A 67 -15.92 13.00 9.79
N GLN A 68 -14.96 12.07 9.72
CA GLN A 68 -14.42 11.40 10.91
C GLN A 68 -13.78 12.37 11.91
N MET A 69 -13.08 13.40 11.42
CA MET A 69 -12.43 14.40 12.26
C MET A 69 -13.47 15.31 12.93
N GLU A 70 -14.50 15.73 12.20
CA GLU A 70 -15.62 16.51 12.74
C GLU A 70 -16.37 15.72 13.81
N ALA A 71 -16.67 14.44 13.58
CA ALA A 71 -17.26 13.56 14.58
C ALA A 71 -16.38 13.48 15.84
N ARG A 72 -15.06 13.31 15.68
CA ARG A 72 -14.12 13.26 16.81
C ARG A 72 -14.07 14.58 17.58
N ILE A 73 -14.03 15.72 16.90
CA ILE A 73 -14.05 17.05 17.52
C ILE A 73 -15.33 17.24 18.35
N GLY A 74 -16.47 16.72 17.87
CA GLY A 74 -17.73 16.76 18.62
C GLY A 74 -17.70 16.03 19.96
N PHE A 75 -17.07 14.84 20.02
CA PHE A 75 -16.98 14.04 21.24
C PHE A 75 -15.79 14.41 22.15
N LEU A 76 -14.77 15.08 21.61
CA LEU A 76 -13.52 15.38 22.32
C LEU A 76 -13.73 16.09 23.67
N PRO A 77 -14.60 17.10 23.81
CA PRO A 77 -14.77 17.81 25.09
C PRO A 77 -15.29 16.91 26.21
N LEU A 78 -16.20 15.97 25.88
CA LEU A 78 -16.76 15.04 26.86
C LEU A 78 -15.70 14.05 27.31
N LEU A 79 -14.96 13.45 26.37
CA LEU A 79 -13.87 12.51 26.69
C LEU A 79 -12.77 13.19 27.51
N GLN A 80 -12.44 14.44 27.18
CA GLN A 80 -11.47 15.23 27.92
C GLN A 80 -11.96 15.51 29.35
N ALA A 81 -13.22 15.89 29.52
CA ALA A 81 -13.78 16.14 30.85
C ALA A 81 -13.82 14.88 31.73
N GLU A 82 -14.15 13.71 31.15
CA GLU A 82 -14.09 12.44 31.87
C GLU A 82 -12.65 12.05 32.25
N HIS A 83 -11.71 12.28 31.33
CA HIS A 83 -10.29 12.06 31.58
C HIS A 83 -9.79 12.96 32.72
N ASP A 84 -10.05 14.27 32.66
CA ASP A 84 -9.60 15.21 33.68
C ASP A 84 -10.19 14.86 35.06
N ARG A 85 -11.48 14.48 35.13
CA ARG A 85 -12.11 14.00 36.39
C ARG A 85 -11.42 12.76 36.95
N LYS A 86 -11.10 11.78 36.12
CA LYS A 86 -10.47 10.54 36.56
C LYS A 86 -9.03 10.77 37.02
N TYR A 87 -8.24 11.51 36.24
CA TYR A 87 -6.81 11.67 36.49
C TYR A 87 -6.53 12.72 37.58
N GLN A 88 -7.13 13.91 37.47
CA GLN A 88 -6.85 15.00 38.41
C GLN A 88 -7.57 14.80 39.74
N CYS A 89 -8.87 14.47 39.72
CA CYS A 89 -9.66 14.45 40.95
C CYS A 89 -9.57 13.13 41.73
N ALA A 90 -9.48 11.99 41.05
CA ALA A 90 -9.44 10.69 41.72
C ALA A 90 -8.01 10.21 41.95
N LEU A 91 -7.24 9.98 40.89
CA LEU A 91 -5.96 9.28 41.02
C LEU A 91 -4.88 10.08 41.75
N LEU A 92 -4.68 11.36 41.37
CA LEU A 92 -3.66 12.17 42.04
C LEU A 92 -3.99 12.48 43.48
N LYS A 93 -5.27 12.74 43.78
CA LYS A 93 -5.73 12.94 45.14
C LYS A 93 -5.56 11.69 46.01
N GLU A 94 -5.92 10.51 45.50
CA GLU A 94 -5.66 9.24 46.17
C GLU A 94 -4.15 9.05 46.45
N ASN A 95 -3.29 9.40 45.49
CA ASN A 95 -1.84 9.28 45.64
C ASN A 95 -1.27 10.27 46.67
N GLU A 96 -1.75 11.51 46.73
CA GLU A 96 -1.38 12.47 47.77
C GLU A 96 -1.83 12.00 49.17
N GLU A 97 -3.04 11.41 49.28
CA GLU A 97 -3.54 10.84 50.52
C GLU A 97 -2.73 9.62 50.99
N LEU A 98 -2.25 8.80 50.05
CA LEU A 98 -1.35 7.67 50.33
C LEU A 98 0.06 8.16 50.71
N GLU A 99 0.59 9.14 50.01
CA GLU A 99 1.88 9.77 50.32
C GLU A 99 1.87 10.36 51.73
N ALA A 100 0.81 11.07 52.12
CA ALA A 100 0.61 11.60 53.47
C ALA A 100 0.53 10.50 54.54
N GLN A 101 0.10 9.30 54.19
CA GLN A 101 0.05 8.16 55.11
C GLN A 101 1.40 7.50 55.26
N ILE A 102 2.14 7.34 54.16
CA ILE A 102 3.44 6.64 54.12
C ILE A 102 4.55 7.53 54.70
N MET A 103 4.54 8.83 54.43
CA MET A 103 5.64 9.76 54.74
C MET A 103 5.51 10.48 56.09
N LYS A 104 4.65 10.00 57.01
CA LYS A 104 4.41 10.64 58.32
C LYS A 104 5.66 10.76 59.19
N ASP A 105 6.55 9.78 59.07
CA ASP A 105 7.69 9.62 59.97
C ASP A 105 8.98 10.27 59.46
N VAL A 106 8.95 10.87 58.26
CA VAL A 106 10.13 11.47 57.62
C VAL A 106 10.19 12.98 57.92
N PRO A 107 11.25 13.47 58.59
CA PRO A 107 11.41 14.91 58.85
C PRO A 107 11.65 15.68 57.54
N ASP A 108 11.12 16.91 57.47
CA ASP A 108 11.20 17.84 56.32
C ASP A 108 10.49 17.40 55.02
N TRP A 109 9.71 16.32 55.03
CA TRP A 109 8.90 15.93 53.87
C TRP A 109 7.62 16.76 53.76
N LYS A 110 7.43 17.42 52.61
CA LYS A 110 6.19 18.14 52.28
C LYS A 110 5.39 17.35 51.26
N VAL A 111 4.22 16.87 51.68
CA VAL A 111 3.30 16.12 50.81
C VAL A 111 2.80 17.03 49.67
N GLY A 112 2.82 16.51 48.44
CA GLY A 112 2.30 17.22 47.27
C GLY A 112 3.16 18.41 46.80
N GLU A 113 4.41 18.53 47.26
CA GLU A 113 5.31 19.57 46.76
C GLU A 113 5.69 19.28 45.29
N SER A 114 5.49 20.27 44.42
CA SER A 114 5.87 20.15 43.02
C SER A 114 7.38 19.99 42.88
N VAL A 115 7.80 18.97 42.15
CA VAL A 115 9.21 18.75 41.75
C VAL A 115 9.69 19.87 40.80
N TYR A 116 8.77 20.53 40.11
CA TYR A 116 9.08 21.59 39.17
C TYR A 116 9.05 22.97 39.85
N HIS A 117 10.01 23.81 39.50
CA HIS A 117 10.10 25.22 39.91
C HIS A 117 9.05 26.14 39.25
N THR A 118 8.13 25.59 38.45
CA THR A 118 7.11 26.36 37.72
C THR A 118 5.76 26.19 38.40
N GLU A 119 5.00 27.27 38.53
CA GLU A 119 3.63 27.25 39.09
C GLU A 119 2.56 26.72 38.10
N LYS A 120 2.98 26.33 36.89
CA LYS A 120 2.09 25.81 35.85
C LYS A 120 1.81 24.34 36.11
N TRP A 121 0.60 23.92 35.79
CA TRP A 121 0.26 22.51 35.74
C TRP A 121 1.16 21.76 34.74
N VAL A 122 1.77 20.67 35.21
CA VAL A 122 2.54 19.76 34.38
C VAL A 122 1.80 18.42 34.31
N THR A 123 1.67 17.86 33.11
CA THR A 123 1.06 16.54 32.92
C THR A 123 1.82 15.49 33.72
N PRO A 124 1.16 14.72 34.60
CA PRO A 124 1.83 13.73 35.42
C PRO A 124 2.42 12.62 34.56
N MET A 125 3.55 12.08 35.00
CA MET A 125 4.16 10.91 34.37
C MET A 125 3.29 9.67 34.62
N PRO A 126 3.28 8.67 33.73
CA PRO A 126 2.46 7.48 33.89
C PRO A 126 2.62 6.79 35.26
N ILE A 127 3.85 6.75 35.79
CA ILE A 127 4.15 6.14 37.09
C ILE A 127 3.51 6.88 38.28
N GLN A 128 3.26 8.19 38.13
CA GLN A 128 2.62 9.01 39.16
C GLN A 128 1.11 8.84 39.19
N VAL A 129 0.54 8.22 38.17
CA VAL A 129 -0.89 7.94 38.04
C VAL A 129 -1.21 6.48 38.36
N GLU A 130 -0.20 5.61 38.27
CA GLU A 130 -0.30 4.23 38.72
C GLU A 130 -0.49 4.21 40.24
N LYS A 131 -1.34 3.31 40.73
CA LYS A 131 -1.60 3.21 42.18
C LYS A 131 -0.34 2.65 42.84
N LEU A 132 0.17 3.38 43.84
CA LEU A 132 1.29 2.97 44.69
C LEU A 132 0.92 1.79 45.59
#